data_AF-A0A973GIR0-F1
#
_entry.id   AF-A0A973GIR0-F1
#
_cell.length_a   1.000
_cell.length_b   1.000
_cell.length_c   1.000
_cell.angle_alpha   90.00
_cell.angle_beta   90.00
_cell.angle_gamma   90.00
#
_symmetry.space_group_name_H-M   'P 1'
#
loop_
_entity.id
_entity.type
_entity.pdbx_description
1 polymer ?
#
loop_
_entity_poly.entity_id
_entity_poly.type
_entity_poly.pdbx_seq_one_letter_code
_entity_poly.pdbx_strand_id
1 'polypeptide(L)'
;MGLLSDQVDKKEIEVITRELRRVLTNKVIGDVVEFGCYLGTTSVYIADILKNSGREFYAYDSFEGLPEKTDEDISPLGESFKAGELFASKKQFIKNMLSARVPLPHVVKGWFSDLTTKDVPDKIAFAFLDGDYYRSVADPIKLISNRLQNGATVIVDDYANP
;
A
#
# COMPACT_ATOMS: atom_id res chain seq x y z
N MET A 1 2.31 18.66 3.06
CA MET A 1 2.16 17.64 4.11
C MET A 1 3.54 17.24 4.58
N GLY A 2 3.72 16.91 5.86
CA GLY A 2 4.95 16.29 6.36
C GLY A 2 4.84 14.76 6.26
N LEU A 3 5.98 14.08 6.30
CA LEU A 3 6.03 12.62 6.44
C LEU A 3 5.61 12.23 7.87
N LEU A 4 4.87 11.14 8.05
CA LEU A 4 4.44 10.65 9.37
C LEU A 4 5.44 9.66 9.98
N SER A 5 6.35 9.14 9.16
CA SER A 5 7.43 8.22 9.50
C SER A 5 8.67 8.54 8.65
N ASP A 6 9.79 7.92 9.00
CA ASP A 6 11.03 7.89 8.23
C ASP A 6 11.13 6.68 7.27
N GLN A 7 10.11 5.81 7.27
CA GLN A 7 10.03 4.61 6.42
C GLN A 7 9.80 4.91 4.93
N VAL A 8 9.43 6.15 4.59
CA VAL A 8 9.27 6.58 3.19
C VAL A 8 9.86 7.98 3.05
N ASP A 9 10.60 8.20 1.97
CA ASP A 9 11.24 9.47 1.66
C ASP A 9 10.40 10.33 0.69
N LYS A 10 10.86 11.57 0.46
CA LYS A 10 10.14 12.50 -0.42
C LYS A 10 10.14 12.06 -1.89
N LYS A 11 11.21 11.41 -2.33
CA LYS A 11 11.39 10.97 -3.72
C LYS A 11 10.47 9.79 -4.02
N GLU A 12 10.30 8.87 -3.08
CA GLU A 12 9.31 7.79 -3.15
C GLU A 12 7.89 8.35 -3.27
N ILE A 13 7.53 9.28 -2.39
CA ILE A 13 6.23 9.99 -2.46
C ILE A 13 6.06 10.70 -3.82
N GLU A 14 7.09 11.36 -4.34
CA GLU A 14 7.05 11.99 -5.66
C GLU A 14 6.77 10.98 -6.78
N VAL A 15 7.40 9.81 -6.75
CA VAL A 15 7.17 8.74 -7.75
C VAL A 15 5.75 8.19 -7.63
N ILE A 16 5.32 7.80 -6.43
CA ILE A 16 3.98 7.25 -6.16
C ILE A 16 2.90 8.22 -6.65
N THR A 17 3.01 9.49 -6.25
CA THR A 17 2.03 10.51 -6.60
C THR A 17 2.05 10.87 -8.08
N ARG A 18 3.23 10.90 -8.73
CA ARG A 18 3.36 11.12 -10.18
C ARG A 18 2.65 10.02 -10.96
N GLU A 19 2.90 8.76 -10.64
CA GLU A 19 2.30 7.63 -11.36
C GLU A 19 0.80 7.53 -11.11
N LEU A 20 0.34 7.77 -9.88
CA LEU A 20 -1.10 7.84 -9.60
C LEU A 20 -1.78 8.93 -10.44
N ARG A 21 -1.21 10.14 -10.49
CA ARG A 21 -1.74 11.22 -11.34
C ARG A 21 -1.76 10.82 -12.81
N ARG A 22 -0.74 10.11 -13.30
CA ARG A 22 -0.68 9.62 -14.69
C ARG A 22 -1.83 8.65 -15.00
N VAL A 23 -2.12 7.71 -14.09
CA VAL A 23 -3.27 6.79 -14.19
C VAL A 23 -4.58 7.57 -14.27
N LEU A 24 -4.76 8.59 -13.42
CA LEU A 24 -5.94 9.45 -13.43
C LEU A 24 -6.08 10.25 -14.73
N THR A 25 -5.00 10.89 -15.19
CA THR A 25 -4.97 11.67 -16.44
C THR A 25 -5.30 10.81 -17.65
N ASN A 26 -4.79 9.58 -17.70
CA ASN A 26 -5.04 8.62 -18.77
C ASN A 26 -6.43 7.96 -18.66
N LYS A 27 -7.20 8.26 -17.61
CA LYS A 27 -8.56 7.72 -17.39
C LYS A 27 -8.60 6.19 -17.40
N VAL A 28 -7.53 5.54 -16.96
CA VAL A 28 -7.47 4.08 -16.79
C VAL A 28 -8.60 3.67 -15.86
N ILE A 29 -9.42 2.68 -16.21
CA ILE A 29 -10.58 2.29 -15.39
C ILE A 29 -10.11 1.54 -14.14
N GLY A 30 -10.77 1.72 -13.00
CA GLY A 30 -10.54 0.93 -11.78
C GLY A 30 -10.20 1.74 -10.54
N ASP A 31 -10.15 1.08 -9.40
CA ASP A 31 -9.88 1.68 -8.10
C ASP A 31 -8.40 1.62 -7.75
N VAL A 32 -8.07 2.22 -6.60
CA VAL A 32 -6.71 2.33 -6.08
C VAL A 32 -6.56 1.42 -4.86
N VAL A 33 -5.46 0.67 -4.81
CA VAL A 33 -5.14 -0.23 -3.70
C VAL A 33 -3.74 0.03 -3.17
N GLU A 34 -3.58 -0.05 -1.86
CA GLU A 34 -2.30 0.01 -1.14
C GLU A 34 -2.23 -1.19 -0.18
N PHE A 35 -1.16 -1.97 -0.30
CA PHE A 35 -0.87 -3.11 0.57
C PHE A 35 0.35 -2.78 1.42
N GLY A 36 0.11 -2.58 2.72
CA GLY A 36 1.05 -2.02 3.67
C GLY A 36 0.86 -0.52 3.76
N CYS A 37 0.34 -0.03 4.89
CA CYS A 37 0.01 1.37 5.07
C CYS A 37 0.60 1.99 6.33
N TYR A 38 1.00 1.17 7.31
CA TYR A 38 1.67 1.60 8.55
C TYR A 38 1.00 2.82 9.21
N LEU A 39 1.71 3.94 9.37
CA LEU A 39 1.19 5.19 9.93
C LEU A 39 0.38 6.02 8.92
N GLY A 40 0.38 5.64 7.65
CA GLY A 40 -0.44 6.19 6.58
C GLY A 40 0.19 7.33 5.81
N THR A 41 1.52 7.50 5.83
CA THR A 41 2.19 8.60 5.11
C THR A 41 1.77 8.61 3.64
N THR A 42 2.03 7.52 2.92
CA THR A 42 1.65 7.30 1.51
C THR A 42 0.13 7.37 1.32
N SER A 43 -0.64 6.73 2.19
CA SER A 43 -2.11 6.70 2.16
C SER A 43 -2.72 8.10 2.19
N VAL A 44 -2.17 9.02 2.99
CA VAL A 44 -2.66 10.40 3.04
C VAL A 44 -2.43 11.10 1.69
N TYR A 45 -1.26 10.94 1.07
CA TYR A 45 -0.99 11.53 -0.25
C TYR A 45 -1.89 10.94 -1.34
N ILE A 46 -2.09 9.62 -1.33
CA ILE A 46 -3.00 8.93 -2.26
C ILE A 46 -4.43 9.45 -2.08
N ALA A 47 -4.94 9.46 -0.85
CA ALA A 47 -6.30 9.92 -0.55
C ALA A 47 -6.51 11.41 -0.90
N ASP A 48 -5.50 12.26 -0.72
CA ASP A 48 -5.56 13.68 -1.11
C ASP A 48 -5.69 13.84 -2.63
N ILE A 49 -4.93 13.07 -3.42
CA ILE A 49 -5.00 13.09 -4.88
C ILE A 49 -6.36 12.60 -5.38
N LEU A 50 -6.93 11.60 -4.71
CA LEU A 50 -8.20 11.01 -5.09
C LEU A 50 -9.41 11.86 -4.69
N LYS A 51 -9.23 12.97 -3.97
CA LYS A 51 -10.31 13.93 -3.67
C LYS A 51 -11.00 14.34 -4.97
N ASN A 52 -12.28 13.98 -5.08
CA ASN A 52 -13.14 14.24 -6.24
C ASN A 52 -12.76 13.49 -7.53
N SER A 53 -11.92 12.45 -7.45
CA SER A 53 -11.60 11.59 -8.61
C SER A 53 -12.74 10.64 -8.99
N GLY A 54 -13.68 10.38 -8.07
CA GLY A 54 -14.75 9.40 -8.23
C GLY A 54 -14.28 7.94 -8.12
N ARG A 55 -13.05 7.71 -7.63
CA ARG A 55 -12.49 6.37 -7.40
C ARG A 55 -12.48 6.03 -5.93
N GLU A 56 -12.63 4.75 -5.65
CA GLU A 56 -12.46 4.23 -4.30
C GLU A 56 -10.98 3.97 -4.02
N PHE A 57 -10.61 4.05 -2.74
CA PHE A 57 -9.27 3.74 -2.26
C PHE A 57 -9.36 2.68 -1.17
N TYR A 58 -8.60 1.60 -1.32
CA TYR A 58 -8.51 0.51 -0.36
C TYR A 58 -7.10 0.45 0.23
N ALA A 59 -7.02 0.40 1.56
CA ALA A 59 -5.77 0.26 2.29
C ALA A 59 -5.81 -1.03 3.11
N TYR A 60 -4.86 -1.92 2.85
CA TYR A 60 -4.73 -3.24 3.46
C TYR A 60 -3.52 -3.28 4.37
N ASP A 61 -3.69 -3.72 5.61
CA ASP A 61 -2.59 -3.86 6.57
C ASP A 61 -2.96 -4.88 7.66
N SER A 62 -1.97 -5.56 8.22
CA SER A 62 -2.19 -6.41 9.39
C SER A 62 -2.60 -5.58 10.60
N PHE A 63 -2.10 -4.33 10.68
CA PHE A 63 -2.09 -3.49 11.87
C PHE A 63 -1.52 -4.21 13.10
N GLU A 64 -0.64 -5.18 12.86
CA GLU A 64 0.04 -6.04 13.82
C GLU A 64 1.57 -6.01 13.61
N GLY A 65 2.05 -5.21 12.65
CA GLY A 65 3.46 -5.13 12.26
C GLY A 65 3.83 -6.20 11.24
N LEU A 66 5.13 -6.37 11.02
CA LEU A 66 5.68 -7.36 10.11
C LEU A 66 5.35 -8.79 10.55
N PRO A 67 5.05 -9.72 9.61
CA PRO A 67 4.86 -11.13 9.95
C PRO A 67 6.19 -11.78 10.36
N GLU A 68 6.12 -13.05 10.76
CA GLU A 68 7.32 -13.88 10.91
C GLU A 68 8.03 -14.04 9.56
N LYS A 69 9.37 -13.99 9.59
CA LYS A 69 10.18 -14.23 8.39
C LYS A 69 10.06 -15.68 7.92
N THR A 70 10.15 -15.85 6.62
CA THR A 70 10.27 -17.14 5.94
C THR A 70 11.69 -17.33 5.39
N ASP A 71 12.00 -18.51 4.87
CA ASP A 71 13.33 -18.79 4.29
C ASP A 71 13.62 -17.87 3.08
N GLU A 72 12.57 -17.41 2.41
CA GLU A 72 12.61 -16.45 1.31
C GLU A 72 13.07 -15.04 1.74
N ASP A 73 12.98 -14.70 3.03
CA ASP A 73 13.29 -13.35 3.58
C ASP A 73 14.70 -13.30 4.24
N ILE A 74 15.47 -14.38 4.10
CA ILE A 74 16.81 -14.50 4.68
C ILE A 74 17.86 -13.96 3.70
N SER A 75 18.38 -12.77 3.99
CA SER A 75 19.40 -12.10 3.18
C SER A 75 20.79 -12.13 3.84
N PRO A 76 21.87 -12.42 3.08
CA PRO A 76 23.25 -12.34 3.59
C PRO A 76 23.70 -10.93 4.00
N LEU A 77 22.96 -9.88 3.61
CA LEU A 77 23.31 -8.46 3.79
C LEU A 77 22.31 -7.67 4.67
N GLY A 78 21.23 -8.30 5.15
CA GLY A 78 20.03 -7.56 5.57
C GLY A 78 19.95 -7.10 7.03
N GLU A 79 19.53 -5.84 7.21
CA GLU A 79 18.96 -5.33 8.46
C GLU A 79 17.85 -6.29 8.95
N SER A 80 18.00 -6.77 10.18
CA SER A 80 17.20 -7.89 10.67
C SER A 80 15.94 -7.38 11.38
N PHE A 81 14.93 -6.98 10.61
CA PHE A 81 13.61 -6.72 11.18
C PHE A 81 13.06 -7.98 11.87
N LYS A 82 12.39 -7.79 13.01
CA LYS A 82 11.72 -8.83 13.80
C LYS A 82 10.22 -8.77 13.62
N ALA A 83 9.55 -9.90 13.79
CA ALA A 83 8.09 -9.95 13.80
C ALA A 83 7.51 -8.93 14.80
N GLY A 84 6.47 -8.21 14.38
CA GLY A 84 5.84 -7.14 15.14
C GLY A 84 6.56 -5.78 15.11
N GLU A 85 7.73 -5.67 14.47
CA GLU A 85 8.28 -4.36 14.12
C GLU A 85 7.41 -3.66 13.06
N LEU A 86 7.57 -2.33 12.94
CA LEU A 86 6.70 -1.48 12.13
C LEU A 86 5.21 -1.59 12.51
N PHE A 87 4.91 -1.83 13.78
CA PHE A 87 3.54 -1.86 14.29
C PHE A 87 2.89 -0.47 14.26
N ALA A 88 1.77 -0.35 13.55
CA ALA A 88 0.81 0.73 13.72
C ALA A 88 -0.59 0.16 13.93
N SER A 89 -1.31 0.64 14.95
CA SER A 89 -2.70 0.23 15.13
C SER A 89 -3.61 0.88 14.08
N LYS A 90 -4.66 0.16 13.64
CA LYS A 90 -5.72 0.70 12.76
C LYS A 90 -6.29 2.03 13.28
N LYS A 91 -6.43 2.17 14.60
CA LYS A 91 -6.91 3.40 15.24
C LYS A 91 -5.94 4.57 15.01
N GLN A 92 -4.64 4.33 15.10
CA GLN A 92 -3.61 5.35 14.87
C GLN A 92 -3.58 5.76 13.39
N PHE A 93 -3.64 4.79 12.47
CA PHE A 93 -3.77 5.04 11.03
C PHE A 93 -4.98 5.93 10.72
N ILE A 94 -6.18 5.55 11.18
CA ILE A 94 -7.41 6.33 10.97
C ILE A 94 -7.27 7.73 11.57
N LYS A 95 -6.71 7.86 12.78
CA LYS A 95 -6.46 9.15 13.42
C LYS A 95 -5.58 10.04 12.55
N ASN A 96 -4.50 9.50 11.97
CA ASN A 96 -3.60 10.25 11.10
C ASN A 96 -4.30 10.73 9.83
N MET A 97 -5.09 9.86 9.17
CA MET A 97 -5.89 10.23 7.99
C MET A 97 -6.86 11.37 8.29
N LEU A 98 -7.58 11.28 9.43
CA LEU A 98 -8.50 12.33 9.87
C LEU A 98 -7.78 13.64 10.22
N SER A 99 -6.64 13.57 10.91
CA SER A 99 -5.82 14.74 11.23
C SER A 99 -5.30 15.45 9.97
N ALA A 100 -5.01 14.69 8.91
CA ALA A 100 -4.59 15.23 7.62
C ALA A 100 -5.75 15.75 6.75
N ARG A 101 -7.01 15.58 7.19
CA ARG A 101 -8.22 16.06 6.48
C ARG A 101 -8.32 15.51 5.05
N VAL A 102 -8.07 14.21 4.90
CA VAL A 102 -8.28 13.47 3.66
C VAL A 102 -9.43 12.48 3.82
N PRO A 103 -10.10 12.05 2.73
CA PRO A 103 -11.10 10.98 2.79
C PRO A 103 -10.50 9.71 3.38
N LEU A 104 -11.29 8.97 4.17
CA LEU A 104 -10.86 7.66 4.65
C LEU A 104 -10.98 6.63 3.53
N PRO A 105 -9.96 5.79 3.31
CA PRO A 105 -10.09 4.62 2.46
C PRO A 105 -10.97 3.54 3.10
N HIS A 106 -11.31 2.53 2.31
CA HIS A 106 -11.75 1.23 2.81
C HIS A 106 -10.58 0.56 3.51
N VAL A 107 -10.56 0.65 4.85
CA VAL A 107 -9.48 0.08 5.66
C VAL A 107 -9.77 -1.38 5.99
N VAL A 108 -9.01 -2.29 5.40
CA VAL A 108 -9.13 -3.73 5.62
C VAL A 108 -7.99 -4.19 6.52
N LYS A 109 -8.34 -4.78 7.67
CA LYS A 109 -7.37 -5.38 8.59
C LYS A 109 -7.23 -6.86 8.25
N GLY A 110 -6.00 -7.31 7.98
CA GLY A 110 -5.71 -8.74 7.80
C GLY A 110 -4.34 -8.97 7.18
N TRP A 111 -3.84 -10.20 7.30
CA TRP A 111 -2.66 -10.64 6.57
C TRP A 111 -3.01 -10.78 5.08
N PHE A 112 -2.10 -10.41 4.19
CA PHE A 112 -2.38 -10.44 2.75
C PHE A 112 -2.67 -11.86 2.24
N SER A 113 -2.08 -12.88 2.88
CA SER A 113 -2.34 -14.30 2.62
C SER A 113 -3.78 -14.74 2.89
N ASP A 114 -4.48 -14.02 3.78
CA ASP A 114 -5.85 -14.35 4.20
C ASP A 114 -6.89 -13.62 3.33
N LEU A 115 -6.47 -12.65 2.53
CA LEU A 115 -7.34 -11.89 1.65
C LEU A 115 -7.78 -12.73 0.46
N THR A 116 -9.02 -12.53 0.05
CA THR A 116 -9.64 -13.20 -1.10
C THR A 116 -10.06 -12.18 -2.15
N THR A 117 -10.47 -12.66 -3.32
CA THR A 117 -10.94 -11.80 -4.42
C THR A 117 -12.20 -10.99 -4.07
N LYS A 118 -12.86 -11.27 -2.93
CA LYS A 118 -14.00 -10.52 -2.39
C LYS A 118 -13.58 -9.28 -1.61
N ASP A 119 -12.32 -9.25 -1.14
CA ASP A 119 -11.78 -8.18 -0.30
C ASP A 119 -11.12 -7.08 -1.14
N VAL A 120 -10.95 -7.32 -2.44
CA VAL A 120 -10.34 -6.39 -3.41
C VAL A 120 -11.35 -5.94 -4.47
N PRO A 121 -11.21 -4.71 -5.01
CA PRO A 121 -12.10 -4.20 -6.04
C PRO A 121 -11.99 -5.01 -7.34
N ASP A 122 -13.09 -5.03 -8.11
CA ASP A 122 -13.19 -5.83 -9.34
C ASP A 122 -12.27 -5.33 -10.47
N LYS A 123 -11.90 -4.05 -10.44
CA LYS A 123 -11.04 -3.40 -11.43
C LYS A 123 -10.04 -2.51 -10.71
N ILE A 124 -8.76 -2.69 -10.97
CA ILE A 124 -7.68 -1.93 -10.32
C ILE A 124 -6.92 -1.14 -11.38
N ALA A 125 -6.77 0.16 -11.15
CA ALA A 125 -6.03 1.07 -12.01
C ALA A 125 -4.65 1.41 -11.44
N PHE A 126 -4.48 1.31 -10.12
CA PHE A 126 -3.23 1.60 -9.44
C PHE A 126 -3.07 0.70 -8.22
N ALA A 127 -1.90 0.09 -8.08
CA ALA A 127 -1.52 -0.67 -6.89
C ALA A 127 -0.15 -0.22 -6.37
N PHE A 128 -0.06 0.02 -5.07
CA PHE A 128 1.19 0.23 -4.36
C PHE A 128 1.40 -0.92 -3.36
N LEU A 129 2.55 -1.58 -3.45
CA LEU A 129 2.93 -2.74 -2.65
C LEU A 129 4.15 -2.39 -1.81
N ASP A 130 3.97 -2.36 -0.49
CA ASP A 130 4.91 -1.85 0.51
C ASP A 130 4.88 -2.78 1.72
N GLY A 131 5.42 -3.99 1.53
CA GLY A 131 5.24 -5.10 2.45
C GLY A 131 6.54 -5.66 3.04
N ASP A 132 7.69 -5.10 2.65
CA ASP A 132 9.07 -5.51 2.96
C ASP A 132 9.46 -6.94 2.54
N TYR A 133 8.64 -7.93 2.88
CA TYR A 133 8.93 -9.35 2.73
C TYR A 133 8.38 -9.96 1.44
N TYR A 134 8.99 -11.06 1.02
CA TYR A 134 8.70 -11.71 -0.26
C TYR A 134 7.21 -12.02 -0.41
N ARG A 135 6.60 -12.66 0.60
CA ARG A 135 5.17 -13.00 0.56
C ARG A 135 4.27 -11.79 0.68
N SER A 136 4.70 -10.75 1.39
CA SER A 136 3.96 -9.50 1.50
C SER A 136 3.86 -8.74 0.17
N VAL A 137 4.71 -9.05 -0.81
CA VAL A 137 4.60 -8.56 -2.20
C VAL A 137 3.93 -9.61 -3.11
N ALA A 138 4.34 -10.87 -3.02
CA ALA A 138 3.88 -11.93 -3.91
C ALA A 138 2.38 -12.24 -3.76
N ASP A 139 1.87 -12.28 -2.53
CA ASP A 139 0.46 -12.60 -2.26
C ASP A 139 -0.48 -11.52 -2.83
N PRO A 140 -0.27 -10.21 -2.58
CA PRO A 140 -1.03 -9.15 -3.24
C PRO A 140 -0.98 -9.20 -4.77
N ILE A 141 0.21 -9.39 -5.37
CA ILE A 141 0.33 -9.47 -6.84
C ILE A 141 -0.53 -10.60 -7.39
N LYS A 142 -0.44 -11.79 -6.80
CA LYS A 142 -1.24 -12.94 -7.21
C LYS A 142 -2.73 -12.65 -7.07
N LEU A 143 -3.14 -12.07 -5.95
CA LEU A 143 -4.53 -11.73 -5.65
C LEU A 143 -5.13 -10.75 -6.66
N ILE A 144 -4.39 -9.71 -7.04
CA ILE A 144 -4.91 -8.62 -7.89
C ILE A 144 -4.63 -8.80 -9.39
N SER A 145 -3.79 -9.75 -9.78
CA SER A 145 -3.33 -9.94 -11.17
C SER A 145 -4.44 -9.91 -12.23
N ASN A 146 -5.54 -10.62 -11.99
CA ASN A 146 -6.69 -10.68 -12.91
C ASN A 146 -7.65 -9.47 -12.82
N ARG A 147 -7.41 -8.54 -11.89
CA ARG A 147 -8.20 -7.33 -11.66
C ARG A 147 -7.54 -6.08 -12.26
N LEU A 148 -6.23 -6.13 -12.51
CA LEU A 148 -5.47 -5.03 -13.13
C LEU A 148 -6.02 -4.71 -14.51
N GLN A 149 -6.34 -3.43 -14.74
CA GLN A 149 -6.87 -2.97 -16.01
C GLN A 149 -5.75 -2.58 -16.98
N ASN A 150 -6.06 -2.55 -18.28
CA ASN A 150 -5.11 -2.08 -19.29
C ASN A 150 -4.68 -0.64 -18.98
N GLY A 151 -3.36 -0.43 -18.87
CA GLY A 151 -2.77 0.85 -18.49
C GLY A 151 -2.66 1.07 -16.98
N ALA A 152 -3.01 0.08 -16.15
CA ALA A 152 -2.78 0.15 -14.71
C ALA A 152 -1.29 0.24 -14.38
N THR A 153 -0.98 0.92 -13.27
CA THR A 153 0.37 0.99 -12.72
C THR A 153 0.46 0.17 -11.44
N VAL A 154 1.51 -0.63 -11.31
CA VAL A 154 1.89 -1.30 -10.06
C VAL A 154 3.25 -0.76 -9.64
N ILE A 155 3.36 -0.31 -8.39
CA ILE A 155 4.61 0.12 -7.77
C ILE A 155 4.94 -0.87 -6.66
N VAL A 156 6.20 -1.27 -6.59
CA VAL A 156 6.77 -2.11 -5.53
C VAL A 156 7.88 -1.30 -4.89
N ASP A 157 7.80 -1.07 -3.58
CA ASP A 157 8.73 -0.21 -2.86
C ASP A 157 10.10 -0.90 -2.69
N ASP A 158 10.13 -2.00 -1.95
CA ASP A 158 11.34 -2.73 -1.54
C ASP A 158 11.98 -3.62 -2.62
N TYR A 159 11.83 -3.30 -3.91
CA TYR A 159 12.33 -4.17 -4.98
C TYR A 159 13.86 -4.41 -4.92
N ALA A 160 14.61 -3.44 -4.40
CA ALA A 160 16.07 -3.51 -4.32
C ALA A 160 16.60 -4.01 -2.96
N ASN A 161 15.72 -4.40 -2.04
CA ASN A 161 16.08 -4.95 -0.73
C ASN A 161 16.12 -6.49 -0.85
N PRO A 162 17.33 -7.11 -0.90
CA PRO A 162 17.48 -8.56 -1.03
C PRO A 162 17.22 -9.29 0.28
#